data_AF-A0A2I1FXQ6-F1
#
_entry.id   AF-A0A2I1FXQ6-F1
#
_cell.length_a   1.000
_cell.length_b   1.000
_cell.length_c   1.000
_cell.angle_alpha   90.00
_cell.angle_beta   90.00
_cell.angle_gamma   90.00
#
_symmetry.space_group_name_H-M   'P 1'
#
loop_
_entity.id
_entity.type
_entity.pdbx_description
1 polymer ?
#
loop_
_entity_poly.entity_id
_entity_poly.type
_entity_poly.pdbx_seq_one_letter_code
_entity_poly.pdbx_strand_id
1 'polypeptide(L)'
;MVFCKVVIIPEVPPTLNRKIFQVAENSFPGIRAVFDGRRNVYAVRPFPFGDAQALDVTMPEDNVGGRTPRTFKIMIKRVAVINMEEIIRFLNGRGSISSNILTGIMVLNILIHNKPSKEHIKVGRVFYTNQGSRSLSPPHLQTVPIKRSVDDLRRIHDRDRTKLEKCLKNLKIFVTHRGEVASRRRFRISKLTNSTPASSTEFEVNGQQIDIATFFFNTYNKRLQYPFLPCIVIRRDTYLPMEVCNVVVGQRYMRKLNERQMADMIKFTCQPPQSRANKISQCIEVLNYRLNEYTRVLHAPTLHYHPASKEDTFIPKDGLWNLKNKKFAIGATLGSWSCAVFGSERDYPMGVIQKFIRELITTCQDTGMNIPNKNPPIQYCNPQGGIENSLKQVWVRAGSLAKSKPQLILCILPNTGVLLYAEIKRVCDTVIGVATQCIQSRHIFSAKKQYCANICLKINVKLGGMNSFINPSQIPFITQRPTIIMGAD
;
A
#
# COMPACT_ATOMS: atom_id res chain seq x y z
N MET A 1 1.08 -35.53 17.26
CA MET A 1 1.47 -34.22 17.86
C MET A 1 0.35 -33.77 18.80
N VAL A 2 0.64 -33.02 19.85
CA VAL A 2 -0.36 -32.63 20.86
C VAL A 2 -0.69 -31.14 20.76
N PHE A 3 -1.98 -30.82 20.80
CA PHE A 3 -2.50 -29.46 20.87
C PHE A 3 -2.94 -29.12 22.29
N CYS A 4 -2.38 -28.03 22.83
CA CYS A 4 -2.73 -27.47 24.12
C CYS A 4 -3.19 -26.02 23.97
N LYS A 5 -4.14 -25.61 24.82
CA LYS A 5 -4.50 -24.21 25.02
C LYS A 5 -3.71 -23.63 26.18
N VAL A 6 -3.24 -22.39 26.01
CA VAL A 6 -2.51 -21.64 27.02
C VAL A 6 -3.25 -20.35 27.37
N VAL A 7 -3.36 -20.08 28.66
CA VAL A 7 -3.90 -18.84 29.21
C VAL A 7 -2.83 -18.22 30.09
N ILE A 8 -2.48 -16.96 29.82
CA ILE A 8 -1.51 -16.19 30.59
C ILE A 8 -2.25 -15.05 31.28
N ILE A 9 -2.08 -14.93 32.59
CA ILE A 9 -2.72 -13.90 33.42
C ILE A 9 -1.63 -13.05 34.10
N PRO A 10 -1.71 -11.71 34.02
CA PRO A 10 -2.70 -10.91 33.27
C PRO A 10 -2.53 -10.99 31.74
N GLU A 11 -3.55 -10.61 30.97
CA GLU A 11 -3.45 -10.56 29.50
C GLU A 11 -2.38 -9.54 29.06
N VAL A 12 -1.44 -9.99 28.24
CA VAL A 12 -0.35 -9.16 27.72
C VAL A 12 -0.17 -9.28 26.20
N PRO A 13 0.54 -8.35 25.55
CA PRO A 13 0.74 -8.39 24.09
C PRO A 13 1.43 -9.68 23.62
N PRO A 14 1.17 -10.16 22.39
CA PRO A 14 1.70 -11.43 21.89
C PRO A 14 3.22 -11.57 21.90
N THR A 15 3.95 -10.47 21.81
CA THR A 15 5.43 -10.47 21.92
C THR A 15 5.89 -10.81 23.33
N LEU A 16 5.19 -10.31 24.35
CA LEU A 16 5.50 -10.61 25.75
C LEU A 16 5.03 -12.02 26.12
N ASN A 17 3.86 -12.44 25.63
CA ASN A 17 3.37 -13.83 25.78
C ASN A 17 4.43 -14.85 25.31
N ARG A 18 5.06 -14.63 24.16
CA ARG A 18 6.12 -15.54 23.66
C ARG A 18 7.33 -15.61 24.58
N LYS A 19 7.75 -14.47 25.15
CA LYS A 19 8.87 -14.44 26.12
C LYS A 19 8.49 -15.18 27.41
N ILE A 20 7.30 -14.93 27.94
CA ILE A 20 6.79 -15.59 29.14
C ILE A 20 6.74 -17.11 28.94
N PHE A 21 6.18 -17.57 27.82
CA PHE A 21 6.13 -19.00 27.49
C PHE A 21 7.53 -19.62 27.32
N GLN A 22 8.49 -18.87 26.75
CA GLN A 22 9.87 -19.34 26.61
C GLN A 22 10.56 -19.57 27.95
N VAL A 23 10.27 -18.74 28.97
CA VAL A 23 10.75 -18.99 30.34
C VAL A 23 10.04 -20.19 30.96
N ALA A 24 8.74 -20.35 30.71
CA ALA A 24 7.95 -21.50 31.17
C ALA A 24 8.45 -22.83 30.59
N GLU A 25 8.92 -22.83 29.34
CA GLU A 25 9.45 -24.00 28.64
C GLU A 25 10.63 -24.63 29.39
N ASN A 26 11.40 -23.86 30.16
CA ASN A 26 12.48 -24.37 31.02
C ASN A 26 11.97 -25.33 32.11
N SER A 27 10.70 -25.26 32.50
CA SER A 27 10.08 -26.18 33.46
C SER A 27 9.75 -27.55 32.85
N PHE A 28 9.91 -27.70 31.52
CA PHE A 28 9.58 -28.89 30.76
C PHE A 28 10.78 -29.39 29.94
N PRO A 29 11.85 -29.89 30.59
CA PRO A 29 13.05 -30.34 29.89
C PRO A 29 12.72 -31.46 28.89
N GLY A 30 13.24 -31.33 27.67
CA GLY A 30 13.10 -32.34 26.60
C GLY A 30 11.83 -32.23 25.76
N ILE A 31 10.90 -31.32 26.07
CA ILE A 31 9.72 -31.06 25.23
C ILE A 31 9.97 -29.85 24.36
N ARG A 32 9.95 -30.06 23.04
CA ARG A 32 9.97 -28.96 22.07
C ARG A 32 8.53 -28.54 21.78
N ALA A 33 8.17 -27.35 22.25
CA ALA A 33 6.85 -26.79 22.05
C ALA A 33 6.92 -25.53 21.17
N VAL A 34 5.86 -25.28 20.41
CA VAL A 34 5.71 -24.09 19.60
C VAL A 34 4.44 -23.36 19.98
N PHE A 35 4.62 -22.09 20.35
CA PHE A 35 3.54 -21.22 20.80
C PHE A 35 3.22 -20.15 19.77
N ASP A 36 1.94 -19.99 19.45
CA ASP A 36 1.46 -18.96 18.53
C ASP A 36 1.58 -17.53 19.07
N GLY A 37 1.88 -17.36 20.37
CA GLY A 37 1.96 -16.08 21.06
C GLY A 37 0.62 -15.56 21.59
N ARG A 38 -0.45 -16.34 21.47
CA ARG A 38 -1.79 -16.00 21.96
C ARG A 38 -2.28 -17.07 22.92
N ARG A 39 -2.82 -18.17 22.40
CA ARG A 39 -3.53 -19.18 23.19
C ARG A 39 -3.24 -20.61 22.76
N ASN A 40 -2.46 -20.84 21.71
CA ASN A 40 -2.30 -22.18 21.14
C ASN A 40 -0.84 -22.63 21.18
N VAL A 41 -0.60 -23.77 21.82
CA VAL A 41 0.70 -24.43 21.92
C VAL A 41 0.61 -25.81 21.28
N TYR A 42 1.65 -26.17 20.55
CA TYR A 42 1.77 -27.47 19.91
C TYR A 42 3.09 -28.11 20.32
N ALA A 43 3.04 -29.36 20.77
CA ALA A 43 4.22 -30.09 21.21
C ALA A 43 4.31 -31.43 20.49
N VAL A 44 5.55 -31.84 20.17
CA VAL A 44 5.80 -33.14 19.51
C VAL A 44 5.43 -34.29 20.44
N ARG A 45 5.75 -34.14 21.73
CA ARG A 45 5.45 -35.07 22.82
C ARG A 45 4.42 -34.45 23.76
N PRO A 46 3.58 -35.26 24.43
CA PRO A 46 2.72 -34.77 25.50
C PRO A 46 3.58 -34.16 26.62
N PHE A 47 3.02 -33.15 27.29
CA PHE A 47 3.65 -32.57 28.47
C PHE A 47 3.60 -33.54 29.66
N PRO A 48 4.46 -33.41 30.69
CA PRO A 48 4.54 -34.35 31.81
C PRO A 48 3.46 -34.06 32.87
N PHE A 49 2.23 -33.79 32.40
CA PHE A 49 1.04 -33.58 33.20
C PHE A 49 -0.16 -34.18 32.46
N GLY A 50 -1.24 -34.50 33.18
CA GLY A 50 -2.46 -35.06 32.61
C GLY A 50 -3.20 -34.08 31.70
N ASP A 51 -4.31 -33.52 32.18
CA ASP A 51 -5.17 -32.66 31.35
C ASP A 51 -4.83 -31.17 31.45
N ALA A 52 -4.36 -30.70 32.61
CA ALA A 52 -3.98 -29.31 32.80
C ALA A 52 -2.91 -29.12 33.88
N GLN A 53 -2.11 -28.07 33.74
CA GLN A 53 -1.17 -27.61 34.76
C GLN A 53 -1.14 -26.08 34.81
N ALA A 54 -1.04 -25.52 36.01
CA ALA A 54 -0.78 -24.10 36.24
C ALA A 54 0.66 -23.92 36.75
N LEU A 55 1.39 -22.94 36.21
CA LEU A 55 2.74 -22.57 36.66
C LEU A 55 2.81 -21.06 36.85
N ASP A 56 3.55 -20.64 37.87
CA ASP A 56 3.88 -19.25 38.08
C ASP A 56 5.28 -18.97 37.50
N VAL A 57 5.36 -18.00 36.60
CA VAL A 57 6.58 -17.65 35.87
C VAL A 57 7.02 -16.24 36.24
N THR A 58 8.23 -16.15 36.80
CA THR A 58 8.87 -14.88 37.15
C THR A 58 9.84 -14.47 36.05
N MET A 59 9.69 -13.24 35.54
CA MET A 59 10.53 -12.75 34.44
C MET A 59 11.92 -12.31 34.93
N PRO A 60 13.03 -12.82 34.34
CA PRO A 60 14.39 -12.47 34.79
C PRO A 60 14.78 -11.02 34.45
N GLU A 61 14.14 -10.39 33.45
CA GLU A 61 14.41 -9.00 33.05
C GLU A 61 14.00 -7.96 34.13
N ASP A 62 13.16 -8.33 35.11
CA ASP A 62 12.69 -7.41 36.15
C ASP A 62 13.61 -7.33 37.40
N ASN A 63 14.61 -8.22 37.53
CA ASN A 63 15.62 -8.13 38.61
C ASN A 63 16.63 -6.99 38.43
N VAL A 64 16.64 -6.35 37.26
CA VAL A 64 17.59 -5.27 36.94
C VAL A 64 16.94 -3.93 37.25
N GLY A 65 17.18 -3.40 38.45
CA GLY A 65 16.83 -2.01 38.82
C GLY A 65 15.72 -1.83 39.86
N GLY A 66 15.58 -2.75 40.83
CA GLY A 66 14.77 -2.52 42.04
C GLY A 66 13.25 -2.52 41.84
N ARG A 67 12.74 -3.14 40.77
CA ARG A 67 11.29 -3.39 40.62
C ARG A 67 10.91 -4.74 41.21
N THR A 68 9.70 -4.83 41.76
CA THR A 68 9.11 -6.11 42.13
C THR A 68 9.04 -7.03 40.90
N PRO A 69 9.48 -8.30 41.01
CA PRO A 69 9.45 -9.24 39.89
C PRO A 69 8.01 -9.43 39.42
N ARG A 70 7.73 -9.23 38.12
CA ARG A 70 6.40 -9.54 37.59
C ARG A 70 6.27 -11.05 37.43
N THR A 71 5.39 -11.61 38.26
CA THR A 71 4.93 -13.00 38.18
C THR A 71 3.74 -13.08 37.24
N PHE A 72 3.76 -14.08 36.35
CA PHE A 72 2.66 -14.38 35.44
C PHE A 72 2.18 -15.79 35.71
N LYS A 73 0.87 -15.97 35.84
CA LYS A 73 0.27 -17.29 35.97
C LYS A 73 -0.03 -17.84 34.58
N ILE A 74 0.52 -19.00 34.27
CA ILE A 74 0.33 -19.70 33.01
C ILE A 74 -0.46 -20.98 33.27
N MET A 75 -1.58 -21.13 32.58
CA MET A 75 -2.37 -22.36 32.59
C MET A 75 -2.28 -23.03 31.22
N ILE A 76 -1.81 -24.28 31.19
CA ILE A 76 -1.71 -25.10 29.97
C ILE A 76 -2.71 -26.24 30.09
N LYS A 77 -3.62 -26.38 29.12
CA LYS A 77 -4.63 -27.44 29.07
C LYS A 77 -4.53 -28.22 27.76
N ARG A 78 -4.47 -29.56 27.84
CA ARG A 78 -4.51 -30.44 26.65
C ARG A 78 -5.91 -30.38 26.01
N VAL A 79 -5.95 -30.27 24.69
CA VAL A 79 -7.21 -30.16 23.93
C VAL A 79 -7.40 -31.32 22.97
N ALA A 80 -6.38 -31.66 22.18
CA ALA A 80 -6.50 -32.71 21.17
C ALA A 80 -5.15 -33.34 20.83
N VAL A 81 -5.20 -34.53 20.23
CA VAL A 81 -4.07 -35.16 19.55
C VAL A 81 -4.29 -35.00 18.06
N ILE A 82 -3.30 -34.41 17.38
CA ILE A 82 -3.32 -34.20 15.93
C ILE A 82 -2.67 -35.41 15.27
N ASN A 83 -3.46 -36.09 14.43
CA ASN A 83 -2.99 -37.20 13.60
C ASN A 83 -2.42 -36.66 12.27
N MET A 84 -1.11 -36.77 12.10
CA MET A 84 -0.43 -36.30 10.88
C MET A 84 -0.66 -37.23 9.67
N GLU A 85 -1.04 -38.49 9.91
CA GLU A 85 -1.29 -39.46 8.82
C GLU A 85 -2.53 -39.09 8.00
N GLU A 86 -3.56 -38.54 8.65
CA GLU A 86 -4.77 -38.06 7.98
C GLU A 86 -4.46 -36.91 7.01
N ILE A 87 -3.50 -36.05 7.35
CA ILE A 87 -3.03 -34.96 6.49
C ILE A 87 -2.37 -35.54 5.23
N ILE A 88 -1.53 -36.57 5.38
CA ILE A 88 -0.87 -37.23 4.25
C ILE A 88 -1.91 -37.91 3.34
N ARG A 89 -2.90 -38.60 3.92
CA ARG A 89 -4.01 -39.21 3.15
C ARG A 89 -4.79 -38.15 2.37
N PHE A 90 -5.08 -37.00 2.98
CA PHE A 90 -5.73 -35.86 2.33
C PHE A 90 -4.89 -35.30 1.18
N LEU A 91 -3.58 -35.09 1.38
CA LEU A 91 -2.66 -34.61 0.33
C LEU A 91 -2.59 -35.55 -0.87
N ASN A 92 -2.78 -36.86 -0.66
CA ASN A 92 -2.84 -37.87 -1.71
C ASN A 92 -4.24 -38.05 -2.33
N GLY A 93 -5.20 -37.18 -2.01
CA GLY A 93 -6.57 -37.24 -2.54
C GLY A 93 -7.43 -38.37 -1.95
N ARG A 94 -6.99 -39.01 -0.87
CA ARG A 94 -7.68 -40.15 -0.22
C ARG A 94 -8.48 -39.75 1.03
N GLY A 95 -8.98 -38.52 1.11
CA GLY A 95 -9.77 -38.05 2.25
C GLY A 95 -10.50 -36.73 2.01
N SER A 96 -11.59 -36.51 2.74
CA SER A 96 -12.33 -35.24 2.76
C SER A 96 -11.74 -34.27 3.81
N ILE A 97 -12.06 -32.99 3.69
CA ILE A 97 -11.62 -31.98 4.67
C ILE A 97 -12.20 -32.27 6.06
N SER A 98 -11.34 -32.27 7.07
CA SER A 98 -11.72 -32.53 8.47
C SER A 98 -11.14 -31.45 9.40
N SER A 99 -11.67 -31.37 10.62
CA SER A 99 -11.15 -30.46 11.66
C SER A 99 -9.70 -30.81 12.04
N ASN A 100 -9.32 -32.09 12.05
CA ASN A 100 -7.94 -32.52 12.30
C ASN A 100 -6.99 -32.04 11.20
N ILE A 101 -7.40 -32.09 9.92
CA ILE A 101 -6.59 -31.60 8.79
C ILE A 101 -6.38 -30.09 8.88
N LEU A 102 -7.46 -29.31 9.11
CA LEU A 102 -7.37 -27.85 9.25
C LEU A 102 -6.46 -27.46 10.41
N THR A 103 -6.60 -28.13 11.55
CA THR A 103 -5.73 -27.92 12.72
C THR A 103 -4.30 -28.28 12.38
N GLY A 104 -4.06 -29.42 11.73
CA GLY A 104 -2.75 -29.85 11.29
C GLY A 104 -2.03 -28.85 10.37
N ILE A 105 -2.73 -28.33 9.35
CA ILE A 105 -2.21 -27.28 8.46
C ILE A 105 -1.91 -26.00 9.24
N MET A 106 -2.77 -25.60 10.16
CA MET A 106 -2.53 -24.45 11.04
C MET A 106 -1.26 -24.63 11.86
N VAL A 107 -0.99 -25.85 12.36
CA VAL A 107 0.25 -26.11 13.09
C VAL A 107 1.47 -26.08 12.20
N LEU A 108 1.43 -26.71 11.02
CA LEU A 108 2.54 -26.64 10.07
C LEU A 108 2.91 -25.19 9.74
N ASN A 109 1.90 -24.33 9.53
CA ASN A 109 2.09 -22.91 9.36
C ASN A 109 2.77 -22.25 10.58
N ILE A 110 2.32 -22.57 11.80
CA ILE A 110 2.92 -22.03 13.02
C ILE A 110 4.38 -22.51 13.20
N LEU A 111 4.67 -23.78 12.89
CA LEU A 111 6.01 -24.37 12.95
C LEU A 111 6.97 -23.65 12.00
N ILE A 112 6.59 -23.49 10.73
CA ILE A 112 7.38 -22.80 9.71
C ILE A 112 7.64 -21.34 10.13
N HIS A 113 6.65 -20.69 10.72
CA HIS A 113 6.76 -19.29 11.14
C HIS A 113 7.51 -19.11 12.48
N ASN A 114 7.72 -20.14 13.29
CA ASN A 114 8.22 -19.98 14.66
C ASN A 114 9.62 -19.36 14.71
N LYS A 115 10.58 -19.97 14.02
CA LYS A 115 11.98 -19.49 13.98
C LYS A 115 12.09 -18.09 13.33
N PRO A 116 11.55 -17.84 12.12
CA PRO A 116 11.63 -16.51 11.51
C PRO A 116 10.89 -15.42 12.31
N SER A 117 9.85 -15.76 13.09
CA SER A 117 9.17 -14.78 13.95
C SER A 117 10.01 -14.31 15.14
N LYS A 118 11.05 -15.07 15.52
CA LYS A 118 12.00 -14.69 16.58
C LYS A 118 13.16 -13.88 16.00
N GLU A 119 13.61 -14.22 14.80
CA GLU A 119 14.80 -13.63 14.16
C GLU A 119 14.50 -12.38 13.32
N HIS A 120 13.28 -12.24 12.81
CA HIS A 120 12.93 -11.22 11.82
C HIS A 120 11.65 -10.46 12.17
N ILE A 121 11.48 -9.30 11.53
CA ILE A 121 10.30 -8.47 11.73
C ILE A 121 9.13 -9.08 10.95
N LYS A 122 8.13 -9.57 11.68
CA LYS A 122 6.92 -10.15 11.10
C LYS A 122 5.86 -9.08 10.80
N VAL A 123 5.35 -9.06 9.57
CA VAL A 123 4.18 -8.28 9.17
C VAL A 123 3.20 -9.20 8.44
N GLY A 124 2.09 -9.54 9.11
CA GLY A 124 1.14 -10.52 8.57
C GLY A 124 1.81 -11.90 8.39
N ARG A 125 1.87 -12.39 7.14
CA ARG A 125 2.53 -13.65 6.75
C ARG A 125 3.94 -13.45 6.16
N VAL A 126 4.46 -12.22 6.17
CA VAL A 126 5.75 -11.88 5.59
C VAL A 126 6.76 -11.54 6.69
N PHE A 127 8.02 -11.91 6.45
CA PHE A 127 9.15 -11.57 7.31
C PHE A 127 10.08 -10.60 6.58
N TYR A 128 10.57 -9.60 7.30
CA TYR A 128 11.46 -8.57 6.77
C TYR A 128 12.84 -8.68 7.42
N THR A 129 13.87 -8.65 6.57
CA THR A 129 15.29 -8.59 6.94
C THR A 129 15.90 -7.26 6.50
N ASN A 130 16.96 -6.81 7.16
CA ASN A 130 17.67 -5.59 6.75
C ASN A 130 18.64 -5.82 5.57
N GLN A 131 18.87 -7.08 5.17
CA GLN A 131 19.72 -7.38 4.01
C GLN A 131 19.15 -6.76 2.74
N GLY A 132 19.99 -6.00 2.02
CA GLY A 132 19.58 -5.29 0.80
C GLY A 132 18.67 -4.07 1.03
N SER A 133 18.58 -3.57 2.27
CA SER A 133 17.78 -2.38 2.55
C SER A 133 18.31 -1.16 1.80
N ARG A 134 17.42 -0.41 1.16
CA ARG A 134 17.75 0.85 0.48
C ARG A 134 16.92 1.99 1.05
N SER A 135 17.56 3.10 1.36
CA SER A 135 16.86 4.33 1.72
C SER A 135 16.06 4.83 0.52
N LEU A 136 14.75 4.99 0.70
CA LEU A 136 13.92 5.72 -0.25
C LEU A 136 14.22 7.21 -0.14
N SER A 137 13.90 7.97 -1.21
CA SER A 137 14.04 9.42 -1.18
C SER A 137 13.43 10.03 0.10
N PRO A 138 14.12 10.98 0.75
CA PRO A 138 13.62 11.63 1.96
C PRO A 138 12.20 12.18 1.73
N PRO A 139 11.26 11.99 2.67
CA PRO A 139 9.85 12.35 2.46
C PRO A 139 9.58 13.85 2.24
N HIS A 140 10.58 14.74 2.24
CA HIS A 140 10.40 16.20 2.35
C HIS A 140 11.28 17.08 1.46
N LEU A 141 11.92 16.56 0.40
CA LEU A 141 12.73 17.33 -0.56
C LEU A 141 11.97 18.41 -1.37
N GLN A 142 10.74 18.76 -1.01
CA GLN A 142 9.94 19.80 -1.67
C GLN A 142 9.23 20.80 -0.75
N THR A 143 9.22 20.61 0.58
CA THR A 143 8.45 21.53 1.46
C THR A 143 9.17 22.03 2.70
N VAL A 144 10.42 21.62 2.94
CA VAL A 144 11.31 22.32 3.87
C VAL A 144 12.52 22.70 3.02
N PRO A 145 12.84 23.99 2.82
CA PRO A 145 14.09 24.35 2.15
C PRO A 145 15.21 23.62 2.88
N ILE A 146 16.11 23.03 2.10
CA ILE A 146 17.15 22.13 2.59
C ILE A 146 17.92 22.87 3.69
N LYS A 147 17.60 22.54 4.93
CA LYS A 147 18.40 22.84 6.10
C LYS A 147 19.51 21.79 6.07
N ARG A 148 20.61 22.13 5.38
CA ARG A 148 21.74 21.25 5.05
C ARG A 148 22.58 20.95 6.29
N SER A 149 22.49 21.80 7.33
CA SER A 149 23.11 21.60 8.64
C SER A 149 22.07 21.54 9.76
N VAL A 150 22.41 20.92 10.89
CA VAL A 150 21.63 21.00 12.14
C VAL A 150 21.48 22.46 12.59
N ASP A 151 22.43 23.34 12.25
CA ASP A 151 22.36 24.78 12.54
C ASP A 151 21.23 25.50 11.83
N ASP A 152 20.84 25.04 10.64
CA ASP A 152 19.71 25.64 9.94
C ASP A 152 18.42 25.42 10.75
N LEU A 153 18.35 24.39 11.60
CA LEU A 153 17.20 24.10 12.47
C LEU A 153 17.08 25.06 13.67
N ARG A 154 17.94 26.07 13.81
CA ARG A 154 17.82 27.09 14.86
C ARG A 154 16.49 27.87 14.80
N ARG A 155 15.88 28.01 13.62
CA ARG A 155 14.55 28.63 13.43
C ARG A 155 13.58 27.70 12.71
N ILE A 156 13.00 26.73 13.42
CA ILE A 156 11.93 25.88 12.87
C ILE A 156 10.61 26.65 12.94
N HIS A 157 10.07 27.05 11.80
CA HIS A 157 8.72 27.62 11.73
C HIS A 157 7.68 26.58 12.15
N ASP A 158 6.57 27.02 12.75
CA ASP A 158 5.51 26.12 13.23
C ASP A 158 4.95 25.19 12.15
N ARG A 159 4.93 25.64 10.89
CA ARG A 159 4.54 24.79 9.75
C ARG A 159 5.47 23.58 9.59
N ASP A 160 6.78 23.78 9.73
CA ASP A 160 7.77 22.70 9.60
C ASP A 160 7.82 21.83 10.85
N ARG A 161 7.66 22.43 12.03
CA ARG A 161 7.45 21.69 13.29
C ARG A 161 6.28 20.73 13.19
N THR A 162 5.14 21.21 12.65
CA THR A 162 3.94 20.40 12.48
C THR A 162 4.15 19.26 11.48
N LYS A 163 4.91 19.47 10.40
CA LYS A 163 5.30 18.37 9.48
C LYS A 163 6.20 17.36 10.15
N LEU A 164 7.18 17.82 10.93
CA LEU A 164 8.11 16.96 11.67
C LEU A 164 7.39 16.15 12.74
N GLU A 165 6.53 16.80 13.54
CA GLU A 165 5.70 16.14 14.54
C GLU A 165 4.81 15.08 13.89
N LYS A 166 4.17 15.42 12.75
CA LYS A 166 3.46 14.42 11.96
C LYS A 166 4.40 13.26 11.69
N CYS A 167 5.60 13.43 11.16
CA CYS A 167 6.50 12.31 10.84
C CYS A 167 6.92 11.46 12.05
N LEU A 168 7.20 12.08 13.19
CA LEU A 168 7.75 11.40 14.37
C LEU A 168 6.69 10.79 15.28
N LYS A 169 5.47 11.33 15.29
CA LYS A 169 4.39 10.87 16.15
C LYS A 169 4.16 9.38 15.98
N ASN A 170 4.02 8.68 17.11
CA ASN A 170 3.88 7.23 17.24
C ASN A 170 5.13 6.36 17.01
N LEU A 171 6.28 6.93 16.63
CA LEU A 171 7.52 6.16 16.59
C LEU A 171 7.92 5.74 18.01
N LYS A 172 8.44 4.53 18.13
CA LYS A 172 9.09 4.04 19.33
C LYS A 172 10.55 4.50 19.34
N ILE A 173 11.00 5.00 20.48
CA ILE A 173 12.37 5.45 20.72
C ILE A 173 12.93 4.79 21.98
N PHE A 174 14.23 4.88 22.16
CA PHE A 174 14.92 4.60 23.41
C PHE A 174 15.90 5.72 23.73
N VAL A 175 16.30 5.82 25.00
CA VAL A 175 17.14 6.91 25.48
C VAL A 175 18.57 6.47 25.73
N THR A 176 19.52 7.38 25.51
CA THR A 176 20.96 7.11 25.66
C THR A 176 21.58 7.69 26.94
N HIS A 177 20.94 8.67 27.57
CA HIS A 177 21.50 9.43 28.71
C HIS A 177 21.46 8.70 30.07
N ARG A 178 20.87 7.51 30.18
CA ARG A 178 20.66 6.79 31.46
C ARG A 178 21.41 5.45 31.54
N GLY A 179 22.47 5.29 30.76
CA GLY A 179 23.26 4.05 30.68
C GLY A 179 22.55 2.90 29.97
N GLU A 180 23.23 1.74 29.89
CA GLU A 180 22.78 0.58 29.10
C GLU A 180 21.45 0.00 29.57
N VAL A 181 21.22 -0.07 30.88
CA VAL A 181 19.99 -0.66 31.46
C VAL A 181 18.75 0.13 31.02
N ALA A 182 18.82 1.46 31.04
CA ALA A 182 17.72 2.31 30.63
C ALA A 182 17.53 2.36 29.11
N SER A 183 18.59 2.09 28.32
CA SER A 183 18.50 1.98 26.86
C SER A 183 17.57 0.85 26.39
N ARG A 184 17.30 -0.14 27.25
CA ARG A 184 16.33 -1.23 26.98
C ARG A 184 14.88 -0.74 27.00
N ARG A 185 14.59 0.37 27.69
CA ARG A 185 13.23 0.91 27.81
C ARG A 185 12.82 1.58 26.50
N ARG A 186 11.63 1.23 26.02
CA ARG A 186 11.06 1.81 24.80
C ARG A 186 9.94 2.79 25.16
N PHE A 187 9.96 3.96 24.54
CA PHE A 187 8.95 5.00 24.69
C PHE A 187 8.29 5.28 23.36
N ARG A 188 7.03 5.71 23.36
CA ARG A 188 6.31 6.11 22.15
C ARG A 188 6.19 7.62 22.11
N ILE A 189 6.58 8.24 21.00
CA ILE A 189 6.45 9.68 20.80
C ILE A 189 4.97 10.05 20.75
N SER A 190 4.54 10.94 21.65
CA SER A 190 3.19 11.50 21.66
C SER A 190 3.09 12.72 20.76
N LYS A 191 3.99 13.69 20.98
CA LYS A 191 4.09 14.95 20.23
C LYS A 191 5.48 15.58 20.39
N LEU A 192 5.69 16.74 19.77
CA LEU A 192 6.82 17.62 20.07
C LEU A 192 6.35 18.75 20.99
N THR A 193 7.28 19.43 21.68
CA THR A 193 6.97 20.69 22.37
C THR A 193 6.43 21.72 21.39
N ASN A 194 5.53 22.58 21.87
CA ASN A 194 4.92 23.63 21.07
C ASN A 194 5.79 24.88 21.15
N SER A 195 6.43 25.25 20.04
CA SER A 195 7.10 26.54 19.84
C SER A 195 8.21 26.91 20.84
N THR A 196 8.54 26.05 21.80
CA THR A 196 9.63 26.23 22.76
C THR A 196 10.78 25.22 22.54
N PRO A 197 12.04 25.69 22.51
CA PRO A 197 13.24 24.83 22.52
C PRO A 197 13.49 24.15 23.87
N ALA A 198 14.42 23.20 23.92
CA ALA A 198 14.85 22.56 25.16
C ALA A 198 15.41 23.56 26.18
N SER A 199 16.07 24.63 25.73
CA SER A 199 16.61 25.70 26.59
C SER A 199 15.57 26.61 27.26
N SER A 200 14.29 26.51 26.88
CA SER A 200 13.23 27.36 27.45
C SER A 200 11.97 26.57 27.79
N THR A 201 11.97 25.26 27.58
CA THR A 201 10.86 24.41 27.99
C THR A 201 11.08 24.09 29.45
N GLU A 202 10.22 24.61 30.32
CA GLU A 202 10.30 24.41 31.75
C GLU A 202 9.39 23.25 32.20
N PHE A 203 9.79 22.60 33.28
CA PHE A 203 9.00 21.62 33.98
C PHE A 203 9.35 21.63 35.46
N GLU A 204 8.40 21.19 36.27
CA GLU A 204 8.55 21.20 37.72
C GLU A 204 9.35 19.96 38.20
N VAL A 205 10.40 20.20 38.96
CA VAL A 205 11.18 19.19 39.67
C VAL A 205 11.33 19.63 41.12
N ASN A 206 10.79 18.83 42.05
CA ASN A 206 10.84 19.10 43.50
C ASN A 206 10.33 20.51 43.89
N GLY A 207 9.26 20.99 43.23
CA GLY A 207 8.67 22.30 43.50
C GLY A 207 9.39 23.49 42.85
N GLN A 208 10.47 23.26 42.08
CA GLN A 208 11.18 24.28 41.33
C GLN A 208 10.97 24.12 39.82
N GLN A 209 10.76 25.23 39.12
CA GLN A 209 10.77 25.24 37.65
C GLN A 209 12.21 25.27 37.15
N ILE A 210 12.55 24.32 36.29
CA ILE A 210 13.87 24.22 35.65
C ILE A 210 13.68 23.90 34.17
N ASP A 211 14.48 24.52 33.30
CA ASP A 211 14.44 24.21 31.87
C ASP A 211 15.08 22.84 31.57
N ILE A 212 14.67 22.22 30.46
CA ILE A 212 15.16 20.89 30.09
C ILE A 212 16.68 20.87 29.92
N ALA A 213 17.29 21.90 29.34
CA ALA A 213 18.73 21.90 29.09
C ALA A 213 19.52 21.93 30.42
N THR A 214 19.14 22.82 31.35
CA THR A 214 19.75 22.92 32.68
C THR A 214 19.53 21.66 33.50
N PHE A 215 18.32 21.07 33.46
CA PHE A 215 18.06 19.80 34.14
C PHE A 215 18.95 18.66 33.65
N PHE A 216 19.13 18.53 32.33
CA PHE A 216 19.97 17.47 31.76
C PHE A 216 21.45 17.66 32.08
N PHE A 217 21.92 18.91 32.16
CA PHE A 217 23.26 19.22 32.62
C PHE A 217 23.44 18.85 34.09
N ASN A 218 22.57 19.34 34.99
CA ASN A 218 22.70 19.11 36.43
C ASN A 218 22.53 17.64 36.84
N THR A 219 21.58 16.93 36.20
CA THR A 219 21.20 15.57 36.61
C THR A 219 22.06 14.49 35.97
N TYR A 220 22.44 14.69 34.70
CA TYR A 220 23.11 13.66 33.89
C TYR A 220 24.49 14.08 33.40
N ASN A 221 24.99 15.25 33.81
CA ASN A 221 26.22 15.86 33.30
C ASN A 221 26.25 15.91 31.76
N LYS A 222 25.08 16.17 31.14
CA LYS A 222 24.92 16.14 29.68
C LYS A 222 24.64 17.53 29.15
N ARG A 223 25.68 18.20 28.65
CA ARG A 223 25.54 19.45 27.89
C ARG A 223 24.95 19.17 26.50
N LEU A 224 23.76 19.70 26.24
CA LEU A 224 23.09 19.57 24.94
C LEU A 224 23.84 20.41 23.88
N GLN A 225 24.07 19.83 22.70
CA GLN A 225 24.70 20.52 21.57
C GLN A 225 23.70 21.36 20.77
N TYR A 226 22.42 20.96 20.79
CA TYR A 226 21.32 21.56 20.06
C TYR A 226 20.15 21.92 20.99
N PRO A 227 20.40 22.72 22.05
CA PRO A 227 19.36 23.06 23.02
C PRO A 227 18.23 23.92 22.42
N PHE A 228 18.43 24.48 21.22
CA PHE A 228 17.45 25.22 20.43
C PHE A 228 16.41 24.33 19.73
N LEU A 229 16.56 23.00 19.75
CA LEU A 229 15.58 22.09 19.16
C LEU A 229 14.40 21.83 20.10
N PRO A 230 13.19 21.53 19.58
CA PRO A 230 12.05 21.13 20.41
C PRO A 230 12.30 19.77 21.07
N CYS A 231 11.66 19.53 22.21
CA CYS A 231 11.74 18.25 22.91
C CYS A 231 10.68 17.26 22.40
N ILE A 232 11.00 15.97 22.50
CA ILE A 232 10.05 14.88 22.35
C ILE A 232 9.23 14.76 23.63
N VAL A 233 7.90 14.74 23.48
CA VAL A 233 6.97 14.50 24.58
C VAL A 233 6.51 13.05 24.53
N ILE A 234 6.74 12.29 25.60
CA ILE A 234 6.29 10.89 25.71
C ILE A 234 4.91 10.81 26.38
N ARG A 235 4.77 11.51 27.51
CA ARG A 235 3.56 11.61 28.34
C ARG A 235 3.45 13.05 28.85
N ARG A 236 2.36 13.36 29.58
CA ARG A 236 2.22 14.64 30.29
C ARG A 236 3.47 14.85 31.16
N ASP A 237 4.10 16.01 31.00
CA ASP A 237 5.27 16.47 31.76
C ASP A 237 6.52 15.57 31.69
N THR A 238 6.65 14.76 30.62
CA THR A 238 7.87 13.99 30.33
C THR A 238 8.47 14.42 29.00
N TYR A 239 9.52 15.22 29.09
CA TYR A 239 10.22 15.81 27.96
C TYR A 239 11.60 15.16 27.78
N LEU A 240 11.96 14.89 26.53
CA LEU A 240 13.29 14.39 26.17
C LEU A 240 13.88 15.25 25.05
N PRO A 241 15.11 15.76 25.20
CA PRO A 241 15.86 16.33 24.10
C PRO A 241 15.97 15.33 22.94
N MET A 242 15.88 15.81 21.70
CA MET A 242 16.01 14.93 20.52
C MET A 242 17.37 14.22 20.47
N GLU A 243 18.43 14.86 20.95
CA GLU A 243 19.81 14.34 21.02
C GLU A 243 19.96 13.06 21.83
N VAL A 244 19.09 12.85 22.82
CA VAL A 244 19.17 11.69 23.70
C VAL A 244 18.23 10.57 23.29
N CYS A 245 17.62 10.66 22.09
CA CYS A 245 16.58 9.76 21.62
C CYS A 245 16.98 9.05 20.31
N ASN A 246 17.02 7.72 20.35
CA ASN A 246 17.25 6.90 19.15
C ASN A 246 15.96 6.18 18.74
N VAL A 247 15.65 6.18 17.43
CA VAL A 247 14.49 5.46 16.89
C VAL A 247 14.74 3.96 16.95
N VAL A 248 13.76 3.20 17.46
CA VAL A 248 13.83 1.73 17.48
C VAL A 248 13.81 1.22 16.04
N VAL A 249 14.77 0.36 15.69
CA VAL A 249 14.87 -0.25 14.36
C VAL A 249 13.68 -1.18 14.06
N GLY A 250 13.38 -1.38 12.78
CA GLY A 250 12.39 -2.37 12.35
C GLY A 250 10.92 -1.97 12.52
N GLN A 251 10.64 -0.69 12.70
CA GLN A 251 9.28 -0.19 12.79
C GLN A 251 8.66 0.00 11.41
N ARG A 252 7.52 -0.67 11.17
CA ARG A 252 6.77 -0.54 9.91
C ARG A 252 6.24 0.89 9.73
N TYR A 253 6.53 1.49 8.58
CA TYR A 253 5.92 2.74 8.15
C TYR A 253 4.49 2.50 7.70
N MET A 254 3.50 3.06 8.40
CA MET A 254 2.08 2.79 8.18
C MET A 254 1.38 3.81 7.27
N ARG A 255 2.06 4.89 6.88
CA ARG A 255 1.45 5.95 6.07
C ARG A 255 1.64 5.70 4.58
N LYS A 256 0.78 6.34 3.79
CA LYS A 256 0.91 6.35 2.34
C LYS A 256 2.22 7.04 1.96
N LEU A 257 3.02 6.37 1.14
CA LEU A 257 4.21 6.96 0.51
C LEU A 257 3.78 8.08 -0.45
N ASN A 258 4.59 9.13 -0.54
CA ASN A 258 4.38 10.16 -1.57
C ASN A 258 4.71 9.59 -2.97
N GLU A 259 4.36 10.33 -4.03
CA GLU A 259 4.53 9.86 -5.41
C GLU A 259 5.97 9.48 -5.76
N ARG A 260 6.97 10.24 -5.28
CA ARG A 260 8.39 9.96 -5.52
C ARG A 260 8.85 8.71 -4.78
N GLN A 261 8.49 8.59 -3.51
CA GLN A 261 8.80 7.41 -2.70
C GLN A 261 8.12 6.15 -3.24
N MET A 262 6.91 6.29 -3.78
CA MET A 262 6.20 5.21 -4.45
C MET A 262 6.90 4.81 -5.74
N ALA A 263 7.35 5.78 -6.56
CA ALA A 263 8.13 5.50 -7.76
C ALA A 263 9.46 4.81 -7.43
N ASP A 264 10.18 5.26 -6.40
CA ASP A 264 11.40 4.60 -5.90
C ASP A 264 11.13 3.17 -5.42
N MET A 265 10.04 2.98 -4.66
CA MET A 265 9.61 1.66 -4.19
C MET A 265 9.28 0.72 -5.36
N ILE A 266 8.54 1.21 -6.36
CA ILE A 266 8.22 0.43 -7.58
C ILE A 266 9.51 0.08 -8.31
N LYS A 267 10.43 1.04 -8.51
CA LYS A 267 11.70 0.81 -9.18
C LYS A 267 12.57 -0.22 -8.44
N PHE A 268 12.56 -0.19 -7.11
CA PHE A 268 13.31 -1.13 -6.28
C PHE A 268 12.70 -2.54 -6.28
N THR A 269 11.36 -2.63 -6.26
CA THR A 269 10.63 -3.91 -6.18
C THR A 269 10.40 -4.56 -7.55
N CYS A 270 10.43 -3.78 -8.64
CA CYS A 270 10.37 -4.27 -10.01
C CYS A 270 11.67 -5.02 -10.33
N GLN A 271 11.55 -6.34 -10.47
CA GLN A 271 12.68 -7.23 -10.74
C GLN A 271 12.29 -8.16 -11.88
N PRO A 272 13.18 -8.37 -12.87
CA PRO A 272 12.94 -9.34 -13.94
C PRO A 272 12.64 -10.73 -13.38
N PRO A 273 11.81 -11.54 -14.05
CA PRO A 273 11.42 -12.87 -13.57
C PRO A 273 12.60 -13.75 -13.17
N GLN A 274 13.67 -13.79 -13.98
CA GLN A 274 14.86 -14.58 -13.66
C GLN A 274 15.56 -14.12 -12.38
N SER A 275 15.70 -12.80 -12.18
CA SER A 275 16.33 -12.26 -10.96
C SER A 275 15.49 -12.58 -9.72
N ARG A 276 14.16 -12.50 -9.85
CA ARG A 276 13.23 -12.87 -8.77
C ARG A 276 13.27 -14.37 -8.48
N ALA A 277 13.27 -15.21 -9.51
CA ALA A 277 13.38 -16.65 -9.39
C ALA A 277 14.68 -17.05 -8.68
N ASN A 278 15.82 -16.51 -9.11
CA ASN A 278 17.11 -16.77 -8.46
C ASN A 278 17.11 -16.37 -6.97
N LYS A 279 16.54 -15.22 -6.61
CA LYS A 279 16.40 -14.80 -5.20
C LYS A 279 15.50 -15.73 -4.40
N ILE A 280 14.40 -16.18 -4.98
CA ILE A 280 13.49 -17.13 -4.36
C ILE A 280 14.19 -18.49 -4.19
N SER A 281 14.87 -18.99 -5.22
CA SER A 281 15.61 -20.26 -5.18
C SER A 281 16.73 -20.22 -4.13
N GLN A 282 17.50 -19.14 -4.03
CA GLN A 282 18.49 -18.96 -2.96
C GLN A 282 17.86 -19.04 -1.56
N CYS A 283 16.63 -18.52 -1.39
CA CYS A 283 15.88 -18.68 -0.14
C CYS A 283 15.29 -20.10 0.03
N ILE A 284 14.97 -20.82 -1.05
CA ILE A 284 14.39 -22.17 -1.02
C ILE A 284 15.45 -23.26 -0.91
N GLU A 285 16.69 -23.07 -1.38
CA GLU A 285 17.80 -24.00 -1.15
C GLU A 285 18.06 -24.18 0.36
N VAL A 286 17.76 -23.16 1.17
CA VAL A 286 17.71 -23.26 2.65
C VAL A 286 16.59 -24.19 3.15
N LEU A 287 15.52 -24.35 2.38
CA LEU A 287 14.31 -25.11 2.72
C LEU A 287 14.21 -26.49 2.02
N ASN A 288 15.09 -26.77 1.05
CA ASN A 288 15.26 -28.05 0.34
C ASN A 288 13.96 -28.64 -0.28
N TYR A 289 13.12 -27.79 -0.89
CA TYR A 289 11.91 -28.22 -1.60
C TYR A 289 12.14 -28.30 -3.12
N ARG A 290 11.72 -29.41 -3.76
CA ARG A 290 11.61 -29.54 -5.22
C ARG A 290 10.14 -29.45 -5.63
N LEU A 291 9.81 -28.53 -6.52
CA LEU A 291 8.51 -28.44 -7.17
C LEU A 291 8.71 -28.72 -8.66
N ASN A 292 8.06 -29.75 -9.17
CA ASN A 292 7.94 -30.00 -10.61
C ASN A 292 6.53 -29.56 -11.01
N GLU A 293 6.41 -28.43 -11.70
CA GLU A 293 5.15 -27.96 -12.26
C GLU A 293 5.12 -28.20 -13.77
N TYR A 294 4.09 -28.92 -14.22
CA TYR A 294 3.76 -29.00 -15.63
C TYR A 294 2.86 -27.83 -15.99
N THR A 295 3.36 -26.91 -16.81
CA THR A 295 2.57 -25.76 -17.29
C THR A 295 2.15 -25.98 -18.74
N ARG A 296 0.97 -25.47 -19.09
CA ARG A 296 0.46 -25.44 -20.47
C ARG A 296 0.23 -24.01 -20.89
N VAL A 297 0.72 -23.63 -22.06
CA VAL A 297 0.42 -22.35 -22.70
C VAL A 297 -0.82 -22.52 -23.55
N LEU A 298 -1.91 -21.84 -23.21
CA LEU A 298 -3.14 -21.87 -24.00
C LEU A 298 -2.99 -21.03 -25.26
N HIS A 299 -3.62 -21.46 -26.35
CA HIS A 299 -3.66 -20.67 -27.59
C HIS A 299 -4.53 -19.42 -27.39
N ALA A 300 -4.06 -18.28 -27.90
CA ALA A 300 -4.84 -17.05 -27.92
C ALA A 300 -6.02 -17.17 -28.90
N PRO A 301 -7.20 -16.60 -28.59
CA PRO A 301 -8.33 -16.60 -29.51
C PRO A 301 -8.07 -15.67 -30.70
N THR A 302 -8.66 -15.99 -31.84
CA THR A 302 -8.71 -15.12 -33.01
C THR A 302 -9.64 -13.94 -32.74
N LEU A 303 -9.14 -12.73 -32.93
CA LEU A 303 -9.90 -11.48 -32.81
C LEU A 303 -10.39 -11.01 -34.18
N HIS A 304 -11.61 -10.47 -34.21
CA HIS A 304 -12.24 -9.90 -35.38
C HIS A 304 -12.52 -8.40 -35.18
N TYR A 305 -12.22 -7.64 -36.22
CA TYR A 305 -12.45 -6.21 -36.41
C TYR A 305 -13.37 -6.00 -37.62
N HIS A 306 -13.62 -4.75 -38.01
CA HIS A 306 -14.49 -4.45 -39.14
C HIS A 306 -13.90 -4.98 -40.46
N PRO A 307 -14.70 -5.55 -41.39
CA PRO A 307 -14.22 -6.10 -42.67
C PRO A 307 -13.45 -5.11 -43.56
N ALA A 308 -13.72 -3.81 -43.42
CA ALA A 308 -12.97 -2.75 -44.11
C ALA A 308 -11.56 -2.49 -43.55
N SER A 309 -11.11 -3.25 -42.55
CA SER A 309 -9.73 -3.22 -42.05
C SER A 309 -8.81 -3.92 -43.05
N LYS A 310 -7.52 -3.54 -43.10
CA LYS A 310 -6.55 -4.31 -43.92
C LYS A 310 -6.16 -5.63 -43.25
N GLU A 311 -6.32 -5.69 -41.93
CA GLU A 311 -6.12 -6.89 -41.12
C GLU A 311 -7.29 -6.96 -40.13
N ASP A 312 -8.44 -7.40 -40.64
CA ASP A 312 -9.70 -7.52 -39.91
C ASP A 312 -9.71 -8.73 -38.97
N THR A 313 -8.94 -9.79 -39.28
CA THR A 313 -8.89 -11.03 -38.49
C THR A 313 -7.44 -11.42 -38.20
N PHE A 314 -7.10 -11.68 -36.92
CA PHE A 314 -5.76 -12.08 -36.51
C PHE A 314 -5.73 -12.78 -35.13
N ILE A 315 -4.65 -13.51 -34.84
CA ILE A 315 -4.39 -14.13 -33.53
C ILE A 315 -3.37 -13.28 -32.77
N PRO A 316 -3.68 -12.76 -31.57
CA PRO A 316 -2.73 -12.03 -30.75
C PRO A 316 -1.49 -12.86 -30.40
N LYS A 317 -0.32 -12.22 -30.40
CA LYS A 317 0.94 -12.83 -29.97
C LYS A 317 1.33 -12.28 -28.61
N ASP A 318 1.72 -13.15 -27.68
CA ASP A 318 2.17 -12.80 -26.33
C ASP A 318 1.19 -11.90 -25.55
N GLY A 319 -0.11 -12.02 -25.83
CA GLY A 319 -1.16 -11.20 -25.22
C GLY A 319 -1.18 -9.74 -25.69
N LEU A 320 -0.50 -9.41 -26.79
CA LEU A 320 -0.35 -8.05 -27.31
C LEU A 320 -0.90 -7.93 -28.74
N TRP A 321 -1.53 -6.79 -29.01
CA TRP A 321 -1.88 -6.34 -30.36
C TRP A 321 -2.05 -4.82 -30.39
N ASN A 322 -2.10 -4.23 -31.58
CA ASN A 322 -2.34 -2.81 -31.78
C ASN A 322 -3.43 -2.56 -32.82
N LEU A 323 -3.87 -1.30 -32.95
CA LEU A 323 -4.92 -0.88 -33.88
C LEU A 323 -4.40 -0.47 -35.26
N LYS A 324 -3.12 -0.72 -35.58
CA LYS A 324 -2.58 -0.37 -36.89
C LYS A 324 -3.35 -1.16 -37.96
N ASN A 325 -3.81 -0.44 -38.99
CA ASN A 325 -4.59 -0.99 -40.11
C ASN A 325 -5.94 -1.63 -39.73
N LYS A 326 -6.49 -1.30 -38.55
CA LYS A 326 -7.73 -1.86 -38.02
C LYS A 326 -8.79 -0.78 -37.80
N LYS A 327 -10.03 -1.13 -38.11
CA LYS A 327 -11.25 -0.35 -37.83
C LYS A 327 -12.11 -1.11 -36.83
N PHE A 328 -12.68 -0.41 -35.85
CA PHE A 328 -13.54 -1.00 -34.83
C PHE A 328 -14.69 -1.78 -35.45
N ALA A 329 -14.98 -2.96 -34.91
CA ALA A 329 -16.05 -3.84 -35.39
C ALA A 329 -17.40 -3.10 -35.56
N ILE A 330 -17.74 -2.23 -34.61
CA ILE A 330 -18.81 -1.23 -34.72
C ILE A 330 -18.24 0.12 -34.26
N GLY A 331 -18.05 1.04 -35.20
CA GLY A 331 -17.65 2.41 -34.92
C GLY A 331 -18.85 3.28 -34.53
N ALA A 332 -18.76 3.94 -33.37
CA ALA A 332 -19.78 4.86 -32.91
C ALA A 332 -19.74 6.19 -33.68
N THR A 333 -20.86 6.93 -33.64
CA THR A 333 -20.96 8.29 -34.19
C THR A 333 -20.84 9.32 -33.06
N LEU A 334 -19.95 10.31 -33.21
CA LEU A 334 -19.75 11.42 -32.28
C LEU A 334 -20.01 12.76 -32.97
N GLY A 335 -21.26 13.23 -32.90
CA GLY A 335 -21.70 14.49 -33.51
C GLY A 335 -21.88 15.66 -32.55
N SER A 336 -22.28 15.41 -31.30
CA SER A 336 -22.46 16.46 -30.28
C SER A 336 -21.47 16.26 -29.14
N TRP A 337 -20.43 17.08 -29.07
CA TRP A 337 -19.37 16.95 -28.07
C TRP A 337 -18.60 18.25 -27.88
N SER A 338 -17.87 18.37 -26.76
CA SER A 338 -17.08 19.55 -26.41
C SER A 338 -15.78 19.20 -25.70
N CYS A 339 -14.90 20.20 -25.58
CA CYS A 339 -13.63 20.09 -24.86
C CYS A 339 -13.59 21.07 -23.68
N ALA A 340 -13.56 20.53 -22.45
CA ALA A 340 -13.31 21.29 -21.23
C ALA A 340 -11.81 21.28 -20.90
N VAL A 341 -11.20 22.45 -20.80
CA VAL A 341 -9.76 22.61 -20.54
C VAL A 341 -9.56 23.17 -19.15
N PHE A 342 -9.18 22.33 -18.19
CA PHE A 342 -8.97 22.79 -16.82
C PHE A 342 -7.57 23.41 -16.70
N GLY A 343 -7.49 24.73 -16.81
CA GLY A 343 -6.24 25.49 -16.86
C GLY A 343 -6.43 26.83 -17.57
N SER A 344 -5.33 27.55 -17.80
CA SER A 344 -5.36 28.82 -18.52
C SER A 344 -4.87 28.67 -19.96
N GLU A 345 -5.22 29.61 -20.82
CA GLU A 345 -4.70 29.69 -22.20
C GLU A 345 -3.19 29.90 -22.25
N ARG A 346 -2.62 30.52 -21.22
CA ARG A 346 -1.16 30.65 -21.07
C ARG A 346 -0.48 29.30 -20.92
N ASP A 347 -1.07 28.40 -20.12
CA ASP A 347 -0.52 27.07 -19.88
C ASP A 347 -0.78 26.14 -21.07
N TYR A 348 -1.96 26.26 -21.67
CA TYR A 348 -2.45 25.40 -22.74
C TYR A 348 -2.93 26.25 -23.91
N PRO A 349 -2.04 26.70 -24.81
CA PRO A 349 -2.42 27.58 -25.92
C PRO A 349 -3.45 26.92 -26.85
N MET A 350 -4.43 27.70 -27.32
CA MET A 350 -5.54 27.20 -28.14
C MET A 350 -5.08 26.41 -29.37
N GLY A 351 -4.03 26.89 -30.07
CA GLY A 351 -3.49 26.21 -31.25
C GLY A 351 -2.95 24.79 -30.96
N VAL A 352 -2.38 24.57 -29.76
CA VAL A 352 -1.89 23.25 -29.34
C VAL A 352 -3.07 22.31 -29.08
N ILE A 353 -4.12 22.80 -28.42
CA ILE A 353 -5.34 22.04 -28.14
C ILE A 353 -6.04 21.66 -29.45
N GLN A 354 -6.20 22.61 -30.37
CA GLN A 354 -6.79 22.37 -31.69
C GLN A 354 -5.96 21.38 -32.51
N LYS A 355 -4.62 21.43 -32.43
CA LYS A 355 -3.75 20.43 -33.09
C LYS A 355 -3.98 19.03 -32.52
N PHE A 356 -4.06 18.90 -31.20
CA PHE A 356 -4.38 17.63 -30.54
C PHE A 356 -5.77 17.11 -30.93
N ILE A 357 -6.79 17.97 -30.91
CA ILE A 357 -8.16 17.60 -31.29
C ILE A 357 -8.22 17.12 -32.74
N ARG A 358 -7.53 17.79 -33.67
CA ARG A 358 -7.43 17.35 -35.07
C ARG A 358 -6.83 15.95 -35.19
N GLU A 359 -5.70 15.69 -34.52
CA GLU A 359 -5.08 14.35 -34.53
C GLU A 359 -6.00 13.28 -33.92
N LEU A 360 -6.72 13.61 -32.85
CA LEU A 360 -7.68 12.71 -32.22
C LEU A 360 -8.84 12.39 -33.19
N ILE A 361 -9.40 13.40 -33.85
CA ILE A 361 -10.48 13.23 -34.85
C ILE A 361 -10.00 12.35 -36.00
N THR A 362 -8.83 12.64 -36.58
CA THR A 362 -8.24 11.81 -37.64
C THR A 362 -8.09 10.36 -37.17
N THR A 363 -7.61 10.15 -35.95
CA THR A 363 -7.45 8.79 -35.40
C THR A 363 -8.80 8.09 -35.18
N CYS A 364 -9.83 8.80 -34.71
CA CYS A 364 -11.19 8.27 -34.62
C CYS A 364 -11.71 7.80 -35.98
N GLN A 365 -11.52 8.61 -37.04
CA GLN A 365 -11.96 8.28 -38.39
C GLN A 365 -11.15 7.12 -38.99
N ASP A 366 -9.84 7.12 -38.81
CA ASP A 366 -8.94 6.02 -39.22
C ASP A 366 -9.42 4.69 -38.60
N THR A 367 -9.79 4.72 -37.31
CA THR A 367 -10.31 3.56 -36.56
C THR A 367 -11.78 3.26 -36.81
N GLY A 368 -12.45 3.97 -37.73
CA GLY A 368 -13.80 3.62 -38.20
C GLY A 368 -14.96 4.29 -37.45
N MET A 369 -14.70 5.25 -36.56
CA MET A 369 -15.76 6.08 -35.97
C MET A 369 -16.20 7.19 -36.95
N ASN A 370 -17.46 7.60 -36.85
CA ASN A 370 -17.99 8.73 -37.62
C ASN A 370 -18.00 10.00 -36.77
N ILE A 371 -17.29 11.05 -37.20
CA ILE A 371 -17.15 12.32 -36.47
C ILE A 371 -17.66 13.48 -37.35
N PRO A 372 -18.98 13.73 -37.42
CA PRO A 372 -19.52 14.79 -38.27
C PRO A 372 -19.14 16.19 -37.79
N ASN A 373 -19.10 16.42 -36.47
CA ASN A 373 -18.64 17.70 -35.91
C ASN A 373 -17.12 17.66 -35.64
N LYS A 374 -16.35 18.32 -36.52
CA LYS A 374 -14.89 18.40 -36.43
C LYS A 374 -14.38 19.62 -35.65
N ASN A 375 -15.27 20.55 -35.29
CA ASN A 375 -14.95 21.79 -34.59
C ASN A 375 -15.77 21.91 -33.30
N PRO A 376 -15.53 21.01 -32.31
CA PRO A 376 -16.25 21.08 -31.04
C PRO A 376 -15.93 22.39 -30.30
N PRO A 377 -16.86 22.94 -29.50
CA PRO A 377 -16.57 24.10 -28.68
C PRO A 377 -15.53 23.74 -27.61
N ILE A 378 -14.54 24.62 -27.44
CA ILE A 378 -13.46 24.51 -26.46
C ILE A 378 -13.68 25.59 -25.41
N GLN A 379 -13.62 25.24 -24.13
CA GLN A 379 -13.78 26.20 -23.04
C GLN A 379 -12.77 25.93 -21.92
N TYR A 380 -12.08 26.98 -21.49
CA TYR A 380 -11.22 26.94 -20.31
C TYR A 380 -12.06 26.96 -19.03
N CYS A 381 -11.64 26.18 -18.05
CA CYS A 381 -12.30 25.95 -16.78
C CYS A 381 -11.30 26.12 -15.64
N ASN A 382 -11.76 26.62 -14.48
CA ASN A 382 -10.91 26.74 -13.31
C ASN A 382 -10.73 25.35 -12.62
N PRO A 383 -9.51 24.81 -12.48
CA PRO A 383 -9.29 23.53 -11.80
C PRO A 383 -9.53 23.57 -10.28
N GLN A 384 -9.60 24.75 -9.67
CA GLN A 384 -9.70 24.93 -8.22
C GLN A 384 -11.13 25.19 -7.73
N GLY A 385 -12.10 25.45 -8.62
CA GLY A 385 -13.47 25.75 -8.19
C GLY A 385 -14.45 25.97 -9.35
N GLY A 386 -15.74 25.91 -9.05
CA GLY A 386 -16.81 26.11 -10.05
C GLY A 386 -16.89 25.02 -11.12
N ILE A 387 -16.41 23.81 -10.80
CA ILE A 387 -16.30 22.67 -11.73
C ILE A 387 -17.68 22.28 -12.28
N GLU A 388 -18.69 22.16 -11.41
CA GLU A 388 -20.04 21.78 -11.82
C GLU A 388 -20.66 22.78 -12.81
N ASN A 389 -20.61 24.07 -12.48
CA ASN A 389 -21.15 25.13 -13.34
C ASN A 389 -20.39 25.19 -14.68
N SER A 390 -19.07 25.03 -14.64
CA SER A 390 -18.23 25.01 -15.83
C SER A 390 -18.61 23.83 -16.76
N LEU A 391 -18.80 22.62 -16.20
CA LEU A 391 -19.21 21.45 -16.97
C LEU A 391 -20.64 21.59 -17.52
N LYS A 392 -21.57 22.18 -16.77
CA LYS A 392 -22.92 22.51 -17.26
C LYS A 392 -22.87 23.46 -18.45
N GLN A 393 -22.05 24.52 -18.40
CA GLN A 393 -21.87 25.44 -19.52
C GLN A 393 -21.25 24.76 -20.75
N VAL A 394 -20.21 23.95 -20.54
CA VAL A 394 -19.55 23.16 -21.59
C VAL A 394 -20.54 22.20 -22.27
N TRP A 395 -21.44 21.60 -21.49
CA TRP A 395 -22.50 20.73 -21.98
C TRP A 395 -23.53 21.50 -22.80
N VAL A 396 -24.05 22.63 -22.29
CA VAL A 396 -25.02 23.47 -23.02
C VAL A 396 -24.44 23.94 -24.35
N ARG A 397 -23.18 24.40 -24.39
CA ARG A 397 -22.53 24.86 -25.62
C ARG A 397 -22.40 23.75 -26.67
N ALA A 398 -22.04 22.53 -26.26
CA ALA A 398 -22.03 21.39 -27.18
C ALA A 398 -23.41 21.15 -27.79
N GLY A 399 -24.44 21.18 -26.93
CA GLY A 399 -25.81 20.88 -27.33
C GLY A 399 -26.39 21.92 -28.29
N SER A 400 -26.18 23.20 -27.99
CA SER A 400 -26.63 24.31 -28.83
C SER A 400 -25.95 24.31 -30.19
N LEU A 401 -24.64 24.07 -30.25
CA LEU A 401 -23.89 24.05 -31.52
C LEU A 401 -24.34 22.89 -32.42
N ALA A 402 -24.49 21.68 -31.85
CA ALA A 402 -24.84 20.48 -32.58
C ALA A 402 -26.36 20.28 -32.75
N LYS A 403 -27.18 21.18 -32.19
CA LYS A 403 -28.66 21.09 -32.12
C LYS A 403 -29.15 19.70 -31.66
N SER A 404 -28.42 19.08 -30.73
CA SER A 404 -28.64 17.71 -30.28
C SER A 404 -27.97 17.46 -28.94
N LYS A 405 -28.47 16.49 -28.16
CA LYS A 405 -27.94 16.20 -26.83
C LYS A 405 -26.44 15.85 -26.89
N PRO A 406 -25.57 16.48 -26.07
CA PRO A 406 -24.16 16.14 -26.00
C PRO A 406 -23.93 14.67 -25.63
N GLN A 407 -23.06 14.02 -26.40
CA GLN A 407 -22.69 12.61 -26.26
C GLN A 407 -21.41 12.44 -25.44
N LEU A 408 -20.48 13.40 -25.51
CA LEU A 408 -19.19 13.32 -24.82
C LEU A 408 -18.67 14.70 -24.42
N ILE A 409 -18.04 14.79 -23.24
CA ILE A 409 -17.13 15.89 -22.87
C ILE A 409 -15.71 15.33 -22.77
N LEU A 410 -14.79 15.87 -23.57
CA LEU A 410 -13.35 15.62 -23.45
C LEU A 410 -12.77 16.59 -22.41
N CYS A 411 -12.22 16.09 -21.31
CA CYS A 411 -11.66 16.93 -20.25
C CYS A 411 -10.13 16.88 -20.26
N ILE A 412 -9.47 18.00 -20.50
CA ILE A 412 -8.01 18.15 -20.40
C ILE A 412 -7.70 18.62 -18.98
N LEU A 413 -6.97 17.79 -18.23
CA LEU A 413 -6.68 18.02 -16.82
C LEU A 413 -5.22 18.41 -16.61
N PRO A 414 -4.93 19.35 -15.70
CA PRO A 414 -3.57 19.47 -15.19
C PRO A 414 -3.24 18.21 -14.39
N ASN A 415 -1.95 17.94 -14.18
CA ASN A 415 -1.52 16.82 -13.33
C ASN A 415 -1.72 17.14 -11.82
N THR A 416 -2.87 17.71 -11.46
CA THR A 416 -3.16 18.36 -10.17
C THR A 416 -3.97 17.53 -9.18
N GLY A 417 -4.32 16.28 -9.51
CA GLY A 417 -4.67 15.26 -8.51
C GLY A 417 -6.07 14.63 -8.63
N VAL A 418 -6.30 13.66 -7.75
CA VAL A 418 -7.48 12.76 -7.71
C VAL A 418 -8.80 13.51 -7.51
N LEU A 419 -8.79 14.64 -6.79
CA LEU A 419 -9.99 15.39 -6.43
C LEU A 419 -10.70 16.00 -7.64
N LEU A 420 -9.96 16.67 -8.53
CA LEU A 420 -10.54 17.25 -9.74
C LEU A 420 -11.16 16.17 -10.64
N TYR A 421 -10.45 15.06 -10.83
CA TYR A 421 -10.97 13.93 -11.59
C TYR A 421 -12.24 13.35 -10.96
N ALA A 422 -12.25 13.16 -9.64
CA ALA A 422 -13.41 12.65 -8.91
C ALA A 422 -14.62 13.57 -9.06
N GLU A 423 -14.43 14.89 -8.98
CA GLU A 423 -15.52 15.85 -9.09
C GLU A 423 -16.08 15.92 -10.51
N ILE A 424 -15.23 15.87 -11.54
CA ILE A 424 -15.68 15.78 -12.94
C ILE A 424 -16.52 14.52 -13.15
N LYS A 425 -16.06 13.39 -12.62
CA LYS A 425 -16.78 12.11 -12.69
C LYS A 425 -18.11 12.17 -11.96
N ARG A 426 -18.14 12.67 -10.73
CA ARG A 426 -19.37 12.88 -9.97
C ARG A 426 -20.36 13.71 -10.78
N VAL A 427 -19.97 14.90 -11.24
CA VAL A 427 -20.87 15.80 -11.96
C VAL A 427 -21.38 15.18 -13.27
N CYS A 428 -20.49 14.64 -14.11
CA CYS A 428 -20.91 14.15 -15.42
C CYS A 428 -21.66 12.82 -15.35
N ASP A 429 -21.31 11.92 -14.43
CA ASP A 429 -21.93 10.62 -14.31
C ASP A 429 -23.23 10.68 -13.47
N THR A 430 -23.36 11.60 -12.50
CA THR A 430 -24.54 11.67 -11.61
C THR A 430 -25.43 12.90 -11.77
N VAL A 431 -24.94 14.03 -12.29
CA VAL A 431 -25.71 15.29 -12.39
C VAL A 431 -26.14 15.58 -13.82
N ILE A 432 -25.20 15.57 -14.76
CA ILE A 432 -25.45 15.94 -16.17
C ILE A 432 -25.86 14.71 -17.00
N GLY A 433 -25.34 13.52 -16.66
CA GLY A 433 -25.61 12.28 -17.40
C GLY A 433 -25.02 12.30 -18.80
N VAL A 434 -23.72 12.58 -18.92
CA VAL A 434 -22.98 12.62 -20.18
C VAL A 434 -21.66 11.86 -20.04
N ALA A 435 -21.29 11.09 -21.07
CA ALA A 435 -20.01 10.38 -21.04
C ALA A 435 -18.85 11.38 -20.99
N THR A 436 -17.82 11.06 -20.20
CA THR A 436 -16.61 11.89 -20.09
C THR A 436 -15.37 11.12 -20.44
N GLN A 437 -14.46 11.76 -21.17
CA GLN A 437 -13.12 11.25 -21.41
C GLN A 437 -12.08 12.25 -20.87
N CYS A 438 -11.46 11.93 -19.74
CA CYS A 438 -10.40 12.75 -19.17
C CYS A 438 -9.03 12.36 -19.75
N ILE A 439 -8.18 13.35 -20.02
CA ILE A 439 -6.79 13.17 -20.44
C ILE A 439 -5.88 14.12 -19.66
N GLN A 440 -4.62 13.73 -19.46
CA GLN A 440 -3.63 14.63 -18.84
C GLN A 440 -3.07 15.60 -19.87
N SER A 441 -2.93 16.87 -19.48
CA SER A 441 -2.49 17.96 -20.36
C SER A 441 -1.13 17.71 -21.01
N ARG A 442 -0.21 16.99 -20.36
CA ARG A 442 1.09 16.62 -20.96
C ARG A 442 0.99 15.95 -22.34
N HIS A 443 -0.11 15.26 -22.62
CA HIS A 443 -0.31 14.55 -23.89
C HIS A 443 -0.78 15.46 -25.03
N ILE A 444 -1.24 16.68 -24.75
CA ILE A 444 -1.69 17.62 -25.79
C ILE A 444 -0.50 18.23 -26.55
N PHE A 445 0.64 18.41 -25.86
CA PHE A 445 1.87 18.93 -26.45
C PHE A 445 2.56 17.93 -27.39
N SER A 446 2.29 16.64 -27.21
CA SER A 446 2.79 15.56 -28.07
C SER A 446 1.64 14.60 -28.36
N ALA A 447 0.84 14.96 -29.36
CA ALA A 447 -0.30 14.18 -29.85
C ALA A 447 0.18 12.90 -30.55
N LYS A 448 0.67 11.92 -29.77
CA LYS A 448 1.15 10.65 -30.30
C LYS A 448 -0.04 9.83 -30.81
N LYS A 449 0.01 9.39 -32.07
CA LYS A 449 -1.05 8.58 -32.70
C LYS A 449 -1.45 7.35 -31.87
N GLN A 450 -0.49 6.64 -31.28
CA GLN A 450 -0.76 5.50 -30.39
C GLN A 450 -1.58 5.89 -29.14
N TYR A 451 -1.32 7.08 -28.58
CA TYR A 451 -2.06 7.58 -27.44
C TYR A 451 -3.50 7.95 -27.82
N CYS A 452 -3.68 8.63 -28.96
CA CYS A 452 -5.01 8.91 -29.53
C CYS A 452 -5.78 7.61 -29.81
N ALA A 453 -5.15 6.59 -30.39
CA ALA A 453 -5.78 5.30 -30.65
C ALA A 453 -6.29 4.63 -29.36
N ASN A 454 -5.50 4.70 -28.28
CA ASN A 454 -5.89 4.21 -26.96
C ASN A 454 -7.03 5.03 -26.30
N ILE A 455 -7.21 6.28 -26.72
CA ILE A 455 -8.36 7.12 -26.34
C ILE A 455 -9.59 6.72 -27.16
N CYS A 456 -9.44 6.52 -28.48
CA CYS A 456 -10.52 6.09 -29.37
C CYS A 456 -11.17 4.79 -28.88
N LEU A 457 -10.39 3.81 -28.42
CA LEU A 457 -10.90 2.58 -27.79
C LEU A 457 -11.90 2.84 -26.67
N LYS A 458 -11.66 3.88 -25.85
CA LYS A 458 -12.51 4.23 -24.72
C LYS A 458 -13.72 5.04 -25.15
N ILE A 459 -13.51 5.99 -26.07
CA ILE A 459 -14.61 6.81 -26.60
C ILE A 459 -15.61 5.93 -27.33
N ASN A 460 -15.16 5.01 -28.19
CA ASN A 460 -16.02 4.12 -28.96
C ASN A 460 -16.98 3.33 -28.04
N VAL A 461 -16.44 2.65 -27.03
CA VAL A 461 -17.24 1.87 -26.07
C VAL A 461 -18.20 2.75 -25.26
N LYS A 462 -17.77 3.94 -24.82
CA LYS A 462 -18.63 4.88 -24.08
C LYS A 462 -19.82 5.39 -24.91
N LEU A 463 -19.69 5.37 -26.23
CA LEU A 463 -20.74 5.78 -27.16
C LEU A 463 -21.53 4.58 -27.73
N GLY A 464 -21.36 3.39 -27.14
CA GLY A 464 -22.09 2.17 -27.54
C GLY A 464 -21.48 1.41 -28.72
N GLY A 465 -20.28 1.79 -29.17
CA GLY A 465 -19.54 1.06 -30.20
C GLY A 465 -18.89 -0.22 -29.67
N MET A 466 -18.51 -1.10 -30.59
CA MET A 466 -17.82 -2.37 -30.31
C MET A 466 -16.43 -2.35 -30.95
N ASN A 467 -15.37 -2.47 -30.15
CA ASN A 467 -14.01 -2.39 -30.68
C ASN A 467 -13.63 -3.63 -31.50
N SER A 468 -13.86 -4.82 -30.94
CA SER A 468 -13.54 -6.12 -31.54
C SER A 468 -14.41 -7.20 -30.92
N PHE A 469 -14.50 -8.36 -31.56
CA PHE A 469 -15.24 -9.51 -31.05
C PHE A 469 -14.50 -10.82 -31.32
N ILE A 470 -14.92 -11.88 -30.63
CA ILE A 470 -14.46 -13.25 -30.83
C ILE A 470 -15.60 -14.01 -31.52
N ASN A 471 -15.28 -14.83 -32.52
CA ASN A 471 -16.29 -15.65 -33.19
C ASN A 471 -16.96 -16.63 -32.18
N PRO A 472 -18.29 -16.73 -32.16
CA PRO A 472 -19.01 -17.68 -31.30
C PRO A 472 -18.52 -19.12 -31.34
N SER A 473 -17.97 -19.59 -32.47
CA SER A 473 -17.40 -20.94 -32.61
C SER A 473 -16.19 -21.20 -31.72
N GLN A 474 -15.48 -20.15 -31.29
CA GLN A 474 -14.31 -20.26 -30.40
C GLN A 474 -14.70 -20.35 -28.91
N ILE A 475 -15.95 -20.02 -28.58
CA ILE A 475 -16.47 -20.00 -27.20
C ILE A 475 -17.85 -20.68 -27.09
N PRO A 476 -17.98 -21.93 -27.58
CA PRO A 476 -19.27 -22.60 -27.70
C PRO A 476 -20.03 -22.73 -26.38
N PHE A 477 -19.31 -22.92 -25.26
CA PHE A 477 -19.92 -23.04 -23.93
C PHE A 477 -20.67 -21.78 -23.48
N ILE A 478 -20.31 -20.60 -24.01
CA ILE A 478 -20.96 -19.31 -23.73
C ILE A 478 -22.09 -19.07 -24.72
N THR A 479 -21.90 -19.44 -25.98
CA THR A 479 -22.75 -18.99 -27.10
C THR A 479 -23.87 -19.96 -27.46
N GLN A 480 -23.80 -21.23 -27.05
CA GLN A 480 -24.84 -22.23 -27.30
C GLN A 480 -26.18 -21.93 -26.62
N ARG A 481 -26.17 -21.13 -25.55
CA ARG A 481 -27.38 -20.72 -24.83
C ARG A 481 -27.24 -19.28 -24.36
N PRO A 482 -28.34 -18.51 -24.22
CA PRO A 482 -28.29 -17.17 -23.64
C PRO A 482 -27.57 -17.20 -22.28
N THR A 483 -26.38 -16.61 -22.24
CA THR A 483 -25.49 -16.66 -21.08
C THR A 483 -25.10 -15.24 -20.69
N ILE A 484 -25.23 -14.90 -19.41
CA ILE A 484 -24.75 -13.64 -18.84
C ILE A 484 -23.41 -13.87 -18.15
N ILE A 485 -22.43 -13.01 -18.42
CA ILE A 485 -21.13 -13.00 -17.74
C ILE A 485 -21.13 -11.84 -16.76
N MET A 486 -20.92 -12.12 -15.48
CA MET A 486 -20.85 -11.11 -14.42
C MET A 486 -19.44 -11.05 -13.85
N GLY A 487 -18.94 -9.83 -13.61
CA GLY A 487 -17.72 -9.57 -12.85
C GLY A 487 -18.06 -8.82 -11.56
N ALA A 488 -17.46 -9.22 -10.45
CA ALA A 488 -17.53 -8.54 -9.16
C ALA A 488 -16.11 -8.34 -8.64
N ASP A 489 -15.80 -7.15 -8.13
CA ASP A 489 -14.50 -6.76 -7.56
C ASP A 489 -14.70 -6.15 -6.17
#